data_AF-A0A4R6SA42-F1
#
_entry.id   AF-A0A4R6SA42-F1
#
_cell.length_a   1.000
_cell.length_b   1.000
_cell.length_c   1.000
_cell.angle_alpha   90.00
_cell.angle_beta   90.00
_cell.angle_gamma   90.00
#
_symmetry.space_group_name_H-M   'P 1'
#
loop_
_entity.id
_entity.type
_entity.pdbx_description
1 polymer ?
#
loop_
_entity_poly.entity_id
_entity_poly.type
_entity_poly.pdbx_seq_one_letter_code
_entity_poly.pdbx_strand_id
1 'polypeptide(L)'
;MTRESPLQRALHIAGIIGAIVLIVVVIWLDIATGVWQDLVILSGLAAGLVSFLLTVLVIDRMVARSNARRWAPVTRLALTEILHDVADDDESEIARGIIVARTIPRLDSTLPQEAWPAELHALRDLVVAERAALADALSRWVEFLAASADTTDILQHVAGIGLQLDRVRDGALEVELTPSAATYAALDTEIATCNQHFADLTAELQERLQESIPGRKGRAHRR
;
A
#
# COMPACT_ATOMS: atom_id res chain seq x y z
N MET A 1 -4.98 1.48 -12.67
CA MET A 1 -4.15 0.91 -13.73
C MET A 1 -2.74 1.25 -13.33
N THR A 2 -2.21 0.47 -12.38
CA THR A 2 -0.89 0.70 -11.79
C THR A 2 0.11 0.95 -12.91
N ARG A 3 0.76 2.11 -12.88
CA ARG A 3 1.96 2.34 -13.69
C ARG A 3 3.05 1.46 -13.09
N GLU A 4 2.95 0.17 -13.35
CA GLU A 4 4.07 -0.75 -13.24
C GLU A 4 5.24 -0.06 -13.94
N SER A 5 6.35 0.08 -13.23
CA SER A 5 7.55 0.68 -13.83
C SER A 5 7.82 -0.04 -15.17
N PRO A 6 8.26 0.66 -16.22
CA PRO A 6 8.54 0.03 -17.52
C PRO A 6 9.49 -1.17 -17.36
N LEU A 7 10.31 -1.15 -16.32
CA LEU A 7 11.22 -2.21 -15.90
C LEU A 7 10.50 -3.43 -15.31
N GLN A 8 9.48 -3.27 -14.43
CA GLN A 8 8.66 -4.38 -13.95
C GLN A 8 7.81 -5.00 -15.07
N ARG A 9 7.25 -4.19 -15.97
CA ARG A 9 6.55 -4.71 -17.16
C ARG A 9 7.49 -5.49 -18.07
N ALA A 10 8.69 -4.96 -18.30
CA ALA A 10 9.71 -5.63 -19.11
C ALA A 10 10.16 -6.94 -18.46
N LEU A 11 10.39 -6.98 -17.14
CA LEU A 11 10.75 -8.19 -16.41
C LEU A 11 9.63 -9.24 -16.44
N HIS A 12 8.37 -8.81 -16.32
CA HIS A 12 7.22 -9.70 -16.34
C HIS A 12 6.97 -10.29 -17.74
N ILE A 13 7.07 -9.46 -18.79
CA ILE A 13 6.98 -9.89 -20.19
C ILE A 13 8.17 -10.80 -20.53
N ALA A 14 9.38 -10.46 -20.09
CA ALA A 14 10.56 -11.30 -20.27
C ALA A 14 10.43 -12.65 -19.57
N GLY A 15 9.82 -12.69 -18.38
CA GLY A 15 9.52 -13.93 -17.67
C GLY A 15 8.53 -14.83 -18.42
N ILE A 16 7.44 -14.25 -18.94
CA ILE A 16 6.44 -15.00 -19.73
C ILE A 16 7.06 -15.51 -21.05
N ILE A 17 7.79 -14.65 -21.76
CA ILE A 17 8.48 -15.03 -23.00
C ILE A 17 9.53 -16.10 -22.70
N GLY A 18 10.32 -15.96 -21.63
CA GLY A 18 11.31 -16.94 -21.20
C GLY A 18 10.68 -18.30 -20.90
N ALA A 19 9.54 -18.33 -20.20
CA ALA A 19 8.81 -19.55 -19.93
C ALA A 19 8.28 -20.21 -21.23
N ILE A 20 7.71 -19.43 -22.15
CA ILE A 20 7.22 -19.92 -23.44
C ILE A 20 8.38 -20.47 -24.29
N VAL A 21 9.50 -19.74 -24.36
CA VAL A 21 10.69 -20.17 -25.10
C VAL A 21 11.25 -21.45 -24.49
N LEU A 22 11.34 -21.56 -23.16
CA LEU A 22 11.77 -22.78 -22.49
C LEU A 22 10.87 -23.97 -22.84
N ILE A 23 9.54 -23.77 -22.80
CA ILE A 23 8.56 -24.80 -23.16
C ILE A 23 8.75 -25.24 -24.62
N VAL A 24 8.88 -24.29 -25.54
CA VAL A 24 9.09 -24.58 -26.97
C VAL A 24 10.42 -25.29 -27.20
N VAL A 25 11.50 -24.90 -26.51
CA VAL A 25 12.82 -25.55 -26.62
C VAL A 25 12.78 -26.98 -26.09
N VAL A 26 12.09 -27.22 -24.97
CA VAL A 26 11.92 -28.57 -24.41
C VAL A 26 11.12 -29.45 -25.38
N ILE A 27 10.00 -28.95 -25.90
CA ILE A 27 9.18 -29.67 -26.91
C ILE A 27 9.99 -29.93 -28.18
N TRP A 28 10.79 -28.95 -28.62
CA TRP A 28 11.60 -29.08 -29.83
C TRP A 28 12.73 -30.10 -29.66
N LEU A 29 13.44 -30.08 -28.52
CA LEU A 29 14.47 -31.08 -28.19
C LEU A 29 13.88 -32.49 -28.14
N ASP A 30 12.68 -32.61 -27.59
CA ASP A 30 11.95 -33.87 -27.47
C ASP A 30 11.55 -34.47 -28.83
N ILE A 31 11.10 -33.62 -29.77
CA ILE A 31 10.79 -34.03 -31.16
C ILE A 31 12.08 -34.31 -31.96
N ALA A 32 13.10 -33.46 -31.84
CA ALA A 32 14.26 -33.47 -32.72
C ALA A 32 15.28 -34.57 -32.37
N THR A 33 15.37 -34.99 -31.10
CA THR A 33 16.42 -35.94 -30.67
C THR A 33 16.01 -37.40 -30.81
N GLY A 34 14.71 -37.72 -30.96
CA GLY A 34 14.25 -39.09 -31.23
C GLY A 34 14.59 -40.11 -30.13
N VAL A 35 14.90 -39.67 -28.91
CA VAL A 35 15.41 -40.49 -27.77
C VAL A 35 14.29 -41.29 -27.07
N TRP A 36 13.15 -41.46 -27.72
CA TRP A 36 11.86 -41.84 -27.11
C TRP A 36 11.70 -43.29 -26.64
N GLN A 37 12.72 -44.16 -26.76
CA GLN A 37 12.56 -45.55 -26.30
C GLN A 37 13.03 -45.83 -24.87
N ASP A 38 14.04 -45.12 -24.35
CA ASP A 38 14.56 -45.37 -22.99
C ASP A 38 14.26 -44.24 -21.98
N LEU A 39 13.74 -43.09 -22.43
CA LEU A 39 13.57 -41.87 -21.62
C LEU A 39 12.11 -41.47 -21.34
N VAL A 40 11.15 -42.38 -21.54
CA VAL A 40 9.71 -42.17 -21.31
C VAL A 40 9.41 -41.66 -19.88
N ILE A 41 10.23 -42.04 -18.90
CA ILE A 41 10.08 -41.61 -17.49
C ILE A 41 10.48 -40.13 -17.32
N LEU A 42 11.47 -39.64 -18.06
CA LEU A 42 12.00 -38.28 -17.93
C LEU A 42 11.16 -37.26 -18.70
N SER A 43 10.62 -37.64 -19.87
CA SER A 43 9.68 -36.81 -20.63
C SER A 43 8.35 -36.63 -19.87
N GLY A 44 7.86 -37.69 -19.22
CA GLY A 44 6.71 -37.62 -18.30
C GLY A 44 6.94 -36.69 -17.11
N LEU A 45 8.15 -36.70 -16.52
CA LEU A 45 8.50 -35.83 -15.39
C LEU A 45 8.63 -34.37 -15.84
N ALA A 46 9.26 -34.11 -16.99
CA ALA A 46 9.38 -32.75 -17.54
C ALA A 46 8.00 -32.17 -17.93
N ALA A 47 7.15 -32.95 -18.61
CA ALA A 47 5.78 -32.53 -18.94
C ALA A 47 4.92 -32.31 -17.69
N GLY A 48 5.08 -33.18 -16.67
CA GLY A 48 4.45 -33.02 -15.36
C GLY A 48 4.90 -31.75 -14.65
N LEU A 49 6.20 -31.44 -14.65
CA LEU A 49 6.76 -30.23 -14.05
C LEU A 49 6.28 -28.96 -14.76
N VAL A 50 6.29 -28.94 -16.10
CA VAL A 50 5.77 -27.81 -16.88
C VAL A 50 4.28 -27.62 -16.63
N SER A 51 3.50 -28.70 -16.63
CA SER A 51 2.07 -28.64 -16.34
C SER A 51 1.82 -28.16 -14.91
N PHE A 52 2.62 -28.62 -13.94
CA PHE A 52 2.55 -28.17 -12.56
C PHE A 52 2.88 -26.67 -12.44
N LEU A 53 3.97 -26.21 -13.03
CA LEU A 53 4.35 -24.80 -13.04
C LEU A 53 3.29 -23.93 -13.71
N LEU A 54 2.76 -24.35 -14.85
CA LEU A 54 1.68 -23.65 -15.54
C LEU A 54 0.41 -23.61 -14.69
N THR A 55 0.08 -24.72 -14.03
CA THR A 55 -1.08 -24.84 -13.15
C THR A 55 -0.95 -23.89 -11.97
N VAL A 56 0.18 -23.90 -11.25
CA VAL A 56 0.43 -22.99 -10.13
C VAL A 56 0.33 -21.54 -10.60
N LEU A 57 1.01 -21.19 -11.69
CA LEU A 57 1.09 -19.80 -12.16
C LEU A 57 -0.26 -19.26 -12.69
N VAL A 58 -1.03 -20.10 -13.39
CA VAL A 58 -2.33 -19.70 -13.96
C VAL A 58 -3.47 -19.82 -12.95
N ILE A 59 -3.54 -20.92 -12.19
CA ILE A 59 -4.62 -21.13 -11.22
C ILE A 59 -4.50 -20.14 -10.07
N ASP A 60 -3.31 -19.92 -9.50
CA ASP A 60 -3.16 -18.95 -8.41
C ASP A 60 -3.59 -17.55 -8.86
N ARG A 61 -3.26 -17.17 -10.10
CA ARG A 61 -3.68 -15.88 -10.66
C ARG A 61 -5.20 -15.80 -10.88
N MET A 62 -5.83 -16.84 -11.42
CA MET A 62 -7.28 -16.85 -11.63
C MET A 62 -8.05 -16.89 -10.31
N VAL A 63 -7.59 -17.68 -9.35
CA VAL A 63 -8.16 -17.80 -8.01
C VAL A 63 -8.00 -16.48 -7.24
N ALA A 64 -6.81 -15.85 -7.28
CA ALA A 64 -6.59 -14.54 -6.67
C ALA A 64 -7.52 -13.48 -7.27
N ARG A 65 -7.66 -13.44 -8.60
CA ARG A 65 -8.55 -12.47 -9.28
C ARG A 65 -10.04 -12.72 -9.00
N SER A 66 -10.44 -13.98 -8.88
CA SER A 66 -11.81 -14.36 -8.51
C SER A 66 -12.13 -13.97 -7.07
N ASN A 67 -11.23 -14.29 -6.14
CA ASN A 67 -11.35 -13.91 -4.74
C ASN A 67 -11.38 -12.39 -4.56
N ALA A 68 -10.50 -11.64 -5.25
CA ALA A 68 -10.50 -10.18 -5.22
C ALA A 68 -11.85 -9.58 -5.67
N ARG A 69 -12.49 -10.15 -6.71
CA ARG A 69 -13.81 -9.70 -7.16
C ARG A 69 -14.91 -10.03 -6.15
N ARG A 70 -14.87 -11.22 -5.55
CA ARG A 70 -15.86 -11.65 -4.55
C ARG A 70 -15.82 -10.75 -3.32
N TRP A 71 -14.63 -10.35 -2.90
CA TRP A 71 -14.42 -9.54 -1.70
C TRP A 71 -14.33 -8.04 -1.97
N ALA A 72 -14.44 -7.60 -3.23
CA ALA A 72 -14.35 -6.18 -3.61
C ALA A 72 -15.27 -5.25 -2.80
N PRO A 73 -16.53 -5.60 -2.46
CA PRO A 73 -17.36 -4.75 -1.61
C PRO A 73 -16.82 -4.59 -0.19
N VAL A 74 -16.26 -5.66 0.39
CA VAL A 74 -15.69 -5.65 1.74
C VAL A 74 -14.37 -4.88 1.76
N THR A 75 -13.52 -5.08 0.75
CA THR A 75 -12.30 -4.26 0.57
C THR A 75 -12.67 -2.79 0.43
N ARG A 76 -13.67 -2.44 -0.38
CA ARG A 76 -14.11 -1.06 -0.53
C ARG A 76 -14.61 -0.47 0.79
N LEU A 77 -15.39 -1.23 1.56
CA LEU A 77 -15.85 -0.80 2.89
C LEU A 77 -14.65 -0.54 3.81
N ALA A 78 -13.74 -1.50 3.94
CA ALA A 78 -12.54 -1.37 4.77
C ALA A 78 -11.69 -0.14 4.39
N LEU A 79 -11.45 0.07 3.09
CA LEU A 79 -10.69 1.23 2.61
C LEU A 79 -11.43 2.56 2.82
N THR A 80 -12.76 2.56 2.75
CA THR A 80 -13.56 3.76 3.02
C THR A 80 -13.55 4.11 4.50
N GLU A 81 -13.64 3.12 5.38
CA GLU A 81 -13.53 3.31 6.83
C GLU A 81 -12.15 3.85 7.21
N ILE A 82 -11.07 3.25 6.70
CA ILE A 82 -9.71 3.78 6.91
C ILE A 82 -9.60 5.20 6.38
N LEU A 83 -10.21 5.50 5.23
CA LEU A 83 -10.21 6.84 4.67
C LEU A 83 -10.93 7.85 5.57
N HIS A 84 -12.03 7.47 6.21
CA HIS A 84 -12.69 8.30 7.23
C HIS A 84 -11.76 8.54 8.42
N ASP A 85 -11.10 7.49 8.92
CA ASP A 85 -10.23 7.61 10.09
C ASP A 85 -8.97 8.48 9.85
N VAL A 86 -8.48 8.58 8.60
CA VAL A 86 -7.31 9.41 8.23
C VAL A 86 -7.67 10.75 7.59
N ALA A 87 -8.94 10.94 7.22
CA ALA A 87 -9.46 12.22 6.74
C ALA A 87 -9.80 13.13 7.92
N ASP A 88 -9.66 14.42 7.69
CA ASP A 88 -10.17 15.44 8.60
C ASP A 88 -11.70 15.47 8.45
N ASP A 89 -12.43 14.89 9.41
CA ASP A 89 -13.89 14.80 9.36
C ASP A 89 -14.57 16.17 9.39
N ASP A 90 -13.93 17.19 9.95
CA ASP A 90 -14.49 18.54 10.03
C ASP A 90 -14.36 19.28 8.69
N GLU A 91 -13.27 19.05 7.95
CA GLU A 91 -13.02 19.68 6.66
C GLU A 91 -13.39 18.82 5.42
N SER A 92 -13.64 17.52 5.61
CA SER A 92 -13.92 16.58 4.52
C SER A 92 -15.41 16.34 4.27
N GLU A 93 -15.80 16.34 3.00
CA GLU A 93 -17.11 15.86 2.54
C GLU A 93 -16.93 14.60 1.68
N ILE A 94 -16.63 13.47 2.31
CA ILE A 94 -16.29 12.19 1.62
C ILE A 94 -17.39 11.75 0.65
N ALA A 95 -18.66 11.94 1.01
CA ALA A 95 -19.80 11.62 0.15
C ALA A 95 -19.81 12.41 -1.18
N ARG A 96 -19.18 13.58 -1.21
CA ARG A 96 -19.04 14.45 -2.39
C ARG A 96 -17.65 14.37 -3.02
N GLY A 97 -16.75 13.58 -2.46
CA GLY A 97 -15.39 13.38 -2.95
C GLY A 97 -14.42 14.51 -2.61
N ILE A 98 -14.79 15.42 -1.69
CA ILE A 98 -13.87 16.41 -1.13
C ILE A 98 -13.26 15.76 0.11
N ILE A 99 -11.96 15.50 0.10
CA ILE A 99 -11.28 14.85 1.22
C ILE A 99 -10.01 15.62 1.50
N VAL A 100 -9.88 16.04 2.75
CA VAL A 100 -8.72 16.71 3.32
C VAL A 100 -8.08 15.71 4.27
N ALA A 101 -6.78 15.49 4.13
CA ALA A 101 -6.06 14.60 5.04
C ALA A 101 -5.94 15.28 6.42
N ARG A 102 -5.98 14.49 7.50
CA ARG A 102 -5.65 15.01 8.83
C ARG A 102 -4.26 15.61 8.85
N THR A 103 -4.10 16.66 9.67
CA THR A 103 -2.80 17.32 9.85
C THR A 103 -2.52 17.58 11.31
N ILE A 104 -1.27 17.32 11.71
CA ILE A 104 -0.73 17.77 12.97
C ILE A 104 -0.37 19.26 12.83
N PRO A 105 -0.77 20.13 13.77
CA PRO A 105 -0.43 21.54 13.75
C PRO A 105 1.08 21.77 13.63
N ARG A 106 1.47 22.74 12.81
CA ARG A 106 2.84 23.20 12.71
C ARG A 106 3.21 24.02 13.95
N LEU A 107 4.50 24.05 14.27
CA LEU A 107 4.98 24.85 15.39
C LEU A 107 4.83 26.35 15.10
N ASP A 108 4.25 27.09 16.04
CA ASP A 108 4.20 28.55 15.95
C ASP A 108 5.51 29.17 16.47
N SER A 109 6.37 29.57 15.53
CA SER A 109 7.64 30.24 15.83
C SER A 109 7.52 31.59 16.56
N THR A 110 6.30 32.15 16.62
CA THR A 110 6.03 33.43 17.29
C THR A 110 5.66 33.28 18.77
N LEU A 111 5.51 32.04 19.25
CA LEU A 111 5.14 31.76 20.64
C LEU A 111 6.21 32.27 21.64
N PRO A 112 5.78 32.92 22.73
CA PRO A 112 6.67 33.26 23.84
C PRO A 112 7.34 32.02 24.44
N GLN A 113 8.57 32.17 24.94
CA GLN A 113 9.35 31.05 25.49
C GLN A 113 8.59 30.28 26.59
N GLU A 114 7.80 30.99 27.39
CA GLU A 114 7.02 30.46 28.51
C GLU A 114 5.83 29.60 28.07
N ALA A 115 5.35 29.73 26.83
CA ALA A 115 4.20 28.99 26.31
C ALA A 115 4.59 27.62 25.72
N TRP A 116 5.86 27.43 25.35
CA TRP A 116 6.34 26.20 24.70
C TRP A 116 6.10 24.92 25.49
N PRO A 117 6.27 24.86 26.83
CA PRO A 117 6.01 23.63 27.56
C PRO A 117 4.55 23.15 27.43
N ALA A 118 3.59 24.08 27.43
CA ALA A 118 2.18 23.75 27.25
C ALA A 118 1.88 23.30 25.81
N GLU A 119 2.46 24.00 24.83
CA GLU A 119 2.32 23.66 23.40
C GLU A 119 2.88 22.27 23.08
N LEU A 120 4.09 21.95 23.56
CA LEU A 120 4.74 20.65 23.36
C LEU A 120 3.99 19.52 24.08
N HIS A 121 3.38 19.81 25.24
CA HIS A 121 2.51 18.85 25.91
C HIS A 121 1.25 18.57 25.09
N ALA A 122 0.55 19.62 24.63
CA ALA A 122 -0.64 19.49 23.79
C ALA A 122 -0.34 18.74 22.48
N LEU A 123 0.81 19.02 21.85
CA LEU A 123 1.27 18.31 20.66
C LEU A 123 1.46 16.81 20.94
N ARG A 124 2.09 16.44 22.07
CA ARG A 124 2.27 15.02 22.43
C ARG A 124 0.95 14.32 22.69
N ASP A 125 0.02 14.96 23.40
CA ASP A 125 -1.31 14.40 23.65
C ASP A 125 -2.07 14.16 22.34
N LEU A 126 -2.02 15.14 21.42
CA LEU A 126 -2.60 15.00 20.09
C LEU A 126 -1.97 13.83 19.31
N VAL A 127 -0.63 13.75 19.26
CA VAL A 127 0.09 12.68 18.57
C VAL A 127 -0.26 11.29 19.14
N VAL A 128 -0.42 11.18 20.47
CA VAL A 128 -0.85 9.94 21.11
C VAL A 128 -2.28 9.58 20.73
N ALA A 129 -3.19 10.56 20.72
CA ALA A 129 -4.58 10.35 20.30
C ALA A 129 -4.67 9.90 18.83
N GLU A 130 -3.94 10.57 17.93
CA GLU A 130 -3.88 10.24 16.50
C GLU A 130 -3.30 8.83 16.29
N ARG A 131 -2.23 8.48 17.00
CA ARG A 131 -1.68 7.12 16.94
C ARG A 131 -2.69 6.07 17.41
N ALA A 132 -3.43 6.35 18.48
CA ALA A 132 -4.43 5.43 19.01
C ALA A 132 -5.59 5.25 18.02
N ALA A 133 -6.08 6.34 17.41
CA ALA A 133 -7.11 6.28 16.37
C ALA A 133 -6.65 5.45 15.16
N LEU A 134 -5.42 5.67 14.68
CA LEU A 134 -4.85 4.91 13.57
C LEU A 134 -4.70 3.42 13.89
N ALA A 135 -4.28 3.09 15.11
CA ALA A 135 -4.16 1.71 15.57
C ALA A 135 -5.52 1.01 15.69
N ASP A 136 -6.55 1.71 16.18
CA ASP A 136 -7.92 1.20 16.24
C ASP A 136 -8.46 0.90 14.83
N ALA A 137 -8.33 1.87 13.91
CA ALA A 137 -8.73 1.73 12.50
C ALA A 137 -8.09 0.50 11.84
N LEU A 138 -6.79 0.31 12.05
CA LEU A 138 -6.08 -0.87 11.55
C LEU A 138 -6.57 -2.15 12.20
N SER A 139 -6.75 -2.18 13.52
CA SER A 139 -7.12 -3.39 14.25
C SER A 139 -8.41 -4.02 13.74
N ARG A 140 -9.37 -3.19 13.31
CA ARG A 140 -10.66 -3.60 12.74
C ARG A 140 -10.51 -4.37 11.42
N TRP A 141 -9.49 -4.06 10.62
CA TRP A 141 -9.38 -4.53 9.24
C TRP A 141 -8.09 -5.27 8.91
N VAL A 142 -7.10 -5.30 9.81
CA VAL A 142 -5.75 -5.81 9.52
C VAL A 142 -5.75 -7.27 9.08
N GLU A 143 -6.52 -8.15 9.72
CA GLU A 143 -6.58 -9.57 9.33
C GLU A 143 -7.12 -9.75 7.91
N PHE A 144 -8.16 -8.99 7.57
CA PHE A 144 -8.77 -9.02 6.25
C PHE A 144 -7.86 -8.40 5.18
N LEU A 145 -7.25 -7.24 5.47
CA LEU A 145 -6.36 -6.54 4.54
C LEU A 145 -5.03 -7.26 4.35
N ALA A 146 -4.51 -7.94 5.38
CA ALA A 146 -3.30 -8.75 5.25
C ALA A 146 -3.52 -9.99 4.37
N ALA A 147 -4.73 -10.55 4.37
CA ALA A 147 -5.11 -11.66 3.48
C ALA A 147 -5.37 -11.22 2.03
N SER A 148 -5.51 -9.92 1.78
CA SER A 148 -5.74 -9.35 0.46
C SER A 148 -4.42 -8.91 -0.18
N ALA A 149 -4.05 -9.57 -1.29
CA ALA A 149 -2.78 -9.34 -1.98
C ALA A 149 -2.60 -7.90 -2.48
N ASP A 150 -3.70 -7.17 -2.68
CA ASP A 150 -3.67 -5.82 -3.23
C ASP A 150 -3.59 -4.74 -2.14
N THR A 151 -3.46 -5.04 -0.84
CA THR A 151 -3.56 -4.04 0.26
C THR A 151 -2.30 -3.88 1.11
N THR A 152 -1.20 -4.53 0.72
CA THR A 152 0.08 -4.46 1.44
C THR A 152 0.64 -3.04 1.53
N ASP A 153 0.61 -2.26 0.45
CA ASP A 153 1.20 -0.91 0.46
C ASP A 153 0.46 0.04 1.41
N ILE A 154 -0.87 -0.08 1.49
CA ILE A 154 -1.68 0.68 2.46
C ILE A 154 -1.23 0.34 3.89
N LEU A 155 -1.07 -0.95 4.21
CA LEU A 155 -0.62 -1.35 5.55
C LEU A 155 0.79 -0.81 5.85
N GLN A 156 1.68 -0.77 4.86
CA GLN A 156 3.01 -0.18 5.00
C GLN A 156 2.94 1.34 5.23
N HIS A 157 2.09 2.06 4.50
CA HIS A 157 1.88 3.50 4.68
C HIS A 157 1.35 3.81 6.07
N VAL A 158 0.34 3.06 6.54
CA VAL A 158 -0.21 3.27 7.88
C VAL A 158 0.83 2.97 8.96
N ALA A 159 1.62 1.90 8.83
CA ALA A 159 2.72 1.62 9.74
C ALA A 159 3.78 2.73 9.72
N GLY A 160 4.08 3.28 8.54
CA GLY A 160 4.98 4.41 8.36
C GLY A 160 4.50 5.66 9.10
N ILE A 161 3.21 6.00 9.00
CA ILE A 161 2.60 7.09 9.76
C ILE A 161 2.73 6.84 11.27
N GLY A 162 2.43 5.63 11.74
CA GLY A 162 2.55 5.28 13.16
C GLY A 162 3.97 5.46 13.71
N LEU A 163 4.99 5.06 12.94
CA LEU A 163 6.40 5.29 13.30
C LEU A 163 6.78 6.77 13.25
N GLN A 164 6.23 7.51 12.29
CA GLN A 164 6.51 8.94 12.16
C GLN A 164 5.87 9.75 13.29
N LEU A 165 4.67 9.37 13.76
CA LEU A 165 4.04 9.93 14.96
C LEU A 165 4.93 9.73 16.19
N ASP A 166 5.54 8.56 16.35
CA ASP A 166 6.49 8.31 17.44
C ASP A 166 7.71 9.24 17.38
N ARG A 167 8.23 9.52 16.18
CA ARG A 167 9.34 10.48 16.00
C ARG A 167 8.92 11.90 16.36
N VAL A 168 7.71 12.32 16.02
CA VAL A 168 7.19 13.64 16.42
C VAL A 168 7.10 13.74 17.95
N ARG A 169 6.57 12.71 18.62
CA ARG A 169 6.50 12.66 20.09
C ARG A 169 7.89 12.74 20.73
N ASP A 170 8.84 11.96 20.22
CA ASP A 170 10.19 11.89 20.75
C ASP A 170 10.96 13.19 20.48
N GLY A 171 10.75 13.82 19.31
CA GLY A 171 11.29 15.15 18.99
C GLY A 171 10.71 16.25 19.90
N ALA A 172 9.43 16.19 20.25
CA ALA A 172 8.83 17.10 21.21
C ALA A 172 9.48 16.98 22.61
N LEU A 173 9.79 15.76 23.04
CA LEU A 173 10.55 15.51 24.27
C LEU A 173 11.98 16.06 24.20
N GLU A 174 12.66 15.91 23.06
CA GLU A 174 14.02 16.42 22.87
C GLU A 174 14.07 17.96 22.94
N VAL A 175 13.06 18.63 22.41
CA VAL A 175 12.91 20.09 22.53
C VAL A 175 12.74 20.51 23.99
N GLU A 176 11.95 19.78 24.79
CA GLU A 176 11.78 20.08 26.22
C GLU A 176 13.10 19.92 27.01
N LEU A 177 13.89 18.89 26.69
CA LEU A 177 15.15 18.61 27.37
C LEU A 177 16.28 19.56 26.94
N THR A 178 16.34 19.88 25.65
CA THR A 178 17.42 20.66 25.03
C THR A 178 16.85 21.68 24.03
N PRO A 179 16.24 22.77 24.53
CA PRO A 179 15.61 23.76 23.67
C PRO A 179 16.67 24.52 22.88
N SER A 180 16.58 24.44 21.54
CA SER A 180 17.47 25.13 20.62
C SER A 180 16.78 25.34 19.28
N ALA A 181 17.20 26.35 18.50
CA ALA A 181 16.65 26.56 17.17
C ALA A 181 16.77 25.32 16.27
N ALA A 182 17.82 24.51 16.46
CA ALA A 182 18.02 23.27 15.71
C ALA A 182 16.99 22.19 16.09
N THR A 183 16.71 22.01 17.38
CA THR A 183 15.73 21.01 17.86
C THR A 183 14.31 21.39 17.48
N TYR A 184 13.95 22.67 17.51
CA TYR A 184 12.66 23.16 16.98
C TYR A 184 12.51 22.91 15.47
N ALA A 185 13.54 23.21 14.67
CA ALA A 185 13.51 22.99 13.23
C ALA A 185 13.44 21.49 12.87
N ALA A 186 14.13 20.64 13.64
CA ALA A 186 14.04 19.19 13.49
C ALA A 186 12.61 18.70 13.77
N LEU A 187 12.01 19.11 14.90
CA LEU A 187 10.62 18.77 15.23
C LEU A 187 9.63 19.23 14.15
N ASP A 188 9.75 20.46 13.66
CA ASP A 188 8.88 20.95 12.59
C ASP A 188 9.04 20.13 11.30
N THR A 189 10.25 19.65 11.00
CA THR A 189 10.51 18.76 9.86
C THR A 189 9.85 17.39 10.06
N GLU A 190 9.89 16.83 11.27
CA GLU A 190 9.21 15.56 11.58
C GLU A 190 7.69 15.70 11.46
N ILE A 191 7.12 16.83 11.90
CA ILE A 191 5.70 17.17 11.72
C ILE A 191 5.36 17.29 10.24
N ALA A 192 6.18 18.02 9.46
CA ALA A 192 6.02 18.14 8.01
C ALA A 192 5.91 16.79 7.32
N THR A 193 6.85 15.90 7.67
CA THR A 193 6.97 14.56 7.09
C THR A 193 5.78 13.70 7.48
N CYS A 194 5.30 13.80 8.72
CA CYS A 194 4.09 13.11 9.17
C CYS A 194 2.86 13.55 8.37
N ASN A 195 2.65 14.86 8.22
CA ASN A 195 1.54 15.41 7.45
C ASN A 195 1.60 15.00 5.98
N GLN A 196 2.80 14.92 5.40
CA GLN A 196 2.97 14.41 4.04
C GLN A 196 2.54 12.93 3.94
N HIS A 197 2.89 12.09 4.92
CA HIS A 197 2.46 10.69 4.92
C HIS A 197 0.94 10.53 5.05
N PHE A 198 0.27 11.35 5.86
CA PHE A 198 -1.20 11.39 5.89
C PHE A 198 -1.80 11.78 4.54
N ALA A 199 -1.24 12.80 3.88
CA ALA A 199 -1.67 13.24 2.56
C ALA A 199 -1.48 12.15 1.49
N ASP A 200 -0.32 11.50 1.48
CA ASP A 200 0.02 10.42 0.53
C ASP A 200 -0.92 9.21 0.70
N LEU A 201 -1.15 8.78 1.94
CA LEU A 201 -2.08 7.69 2.24
C LEU A 201 -3.51 8.04 1.81
N THR A 202 -3.97 9.25 2.10
CA THR A 202 -5.31 9.73 1.72
C THR A 202 -5.47 9.71 0.19
N ALA A 203 -4.48 10.22 -0.54
CA ALA A 203 -4.49 10.22 -2.00
C ALA A 203 -4.49 8.80 -2.59
N GLU A 204 -3.71 7.88 -2.02
CA GLU A 204 -3.68 6.49 -2.47
C GLU A 204 -5.02 5.77 -2.21
N LEU A 205 -5.61 5.94 -1.02
CA LEU A 205 -6.92 5.37 -0.68
C LEU A 205 -7.99 5.88 -1.65
N GLN A 206 -7.99 7.18 -1.96
CA GLN A 206 -8.87 7.77 -2.96
C GLN A 206 -8.69 7.13 -4.34
N GLU A 207 -7.45 6.99 -4.82
CA GLU A 207 -7.17 6.37 -6.12
C GLU A 207 -7.72 4.94 -6.16
N ARG A 208 -7.43 4.14 -5.13
CA ARG A 208 -7.87 2.74 -5.04
C ARG A 208 -9.39 2.61 -4.98
N LEU A 209 -10.06 3.50 -4.23
CA LEU A 209 -11.52 3.54 -4.19
C LEU A 209 -12.13 3.92 -5.54
N GLN A 210 -11.54 4.86 -6.28
CA GLN A 210 -11.99 5.22 -7.62
C GLN A 210 -11.78 4.07 -8.63
N GLU A 211 -10.68 3.32 -8.52
CA GLU A 211 -10.43 2.14 -9.34
C GLU A 211 -11.39 0.99 -9.06
N SER A 212 -11.88 0.89 -7.82
CA SER A 212 -12.81 -0.16 -7.38
C SER A 212 -14.24 -0.01 -7.93
N ILE A 213 -14.60 1.14 -8.53
CA ILE A 213 -15.94 1.39 -9.07
C ILE A 213 -16.19 0.54 -10.34
N PRO A 214 -17.11 -0.45 -10.31
CA PRO A 214 -17.40 -1.28 -11.46
C PRO A 214 -18.15 -0.45 -12.52
N GLY A 215 -17.51 -0.25 -13.69
CA GLY A 215 -18.14 0.40 -14.85
C GLY A 215 -17.29 1.44 -15.60
N ARG A 216 -16.20 1.96 -14.99
CA ARG A 216 -15.41 3.04 -15.63
C ARG A 216 -14.49 2.56 -16.76
N LYS A 217 -14.11 1.27 -16.80
CA LYS A 217 -13.26 0.69 -17.85
C LYS A 217 -13.97 0.40 -19.19
N GLY A 218 -15.27 0.67 -19.30
CA GLY A 218 -16.08 0.28 -20.47
C GLY A 218 -16.43 1.39 -21.48
N ARG A 219 -16.17 2.68 -21.20
CA ARG A 219 -16.64 3.79 -22.06
C ARG A 219 -15.57 4.52 -22.89
N ALA A 220 -14.29 4.24 -22.70
CA ALA A 220 -13.22 4.95 -23.41
C ALA A 220 -12.86 4.35 -24.81
N HIS A 221 -13.60 3.35 -25.30
CA HIS A 221 -13.31 2.70 -26.59
C HIS A 221 -14.50 2.68 -27.57
N ARG A 222 -15.45 3.59 -27.40
CA ARG A 222 -16.50 3.86 -28.38
C ARG A 222 -16.63 5.36 -28.63
N ARG A 223 -15.64 5.96 -29.29
CA ARG A 223 -15.82 7.05 -30.25
C ARG A 223 -14.73 6.93 -31.29
#